data_AF-A0A1H9QE46-F1
#
_entry.id   AF-A0A1H9QE46-F1
#
_cell.length_a   1.000
_cell.length_b   1.000
_cell.length_c   1.000
_cell.angle_alpha   90.00
_cell.angle_beta   90.00
_cell.angle_gamma   90.00
#
_symmetry.space_group_name_H-M   'P 1'
#
loop_
_entity.id
_entity.type
_entity.pdbx_description
1 polymer ?
#
loop_
_entity_poly.entity_id
_entity_poly.type
_entity_poly.pdbx_seq_one_letter_code
_entity_poly.pdbx_strand_id
1 'polypeptide(L)'
;MTPIRDGLRKEAVPGAFVGLAAGLIAGGLAALVGQPLGWALVTTVALGLPLGAFGGVFSLLVAAGRLPAGRFAPVALFWLVAFPLARLVHEITLGLALTGQFRVPADLAGFLAYQGIVSLGWAIGFLWLHERIALRLRVRATASR
;
A
#
# COMPACT_ATOMS: atom_id res chain seq x y z
N MET A 1 -28.94 6.00 -2.32
CA MET A 1 -27.47 5.86 -2.48
C MET A 1 -26.87 7.21 -2.10
N THR A 2 -26.24 7.32 -0.92
CA THR A 2 -26.02 8.61 -0.22
C THR A 2 -24.74 9.34 -0.67
N PRO A 3 -24.78 10.66 -0.92
CA PRO A 3 -23.68 11.47 -1.46
C PRO A 3 -22.39 11.44 -0.61
N ILE A 4 -22.50 11.08 0.68
CA ILE A 4 -21.37 10.92 1.62
C ILE A 4 -20.45 9.76 1.20
N ARG A 5 -21.00 8.66 0.67
CA ARG A 5 -20.21 7.48 0.24
C ARG A 5 -19.35 7.78 -0.98
N ASP A 6 -19.83 8.64 -1.87
CA ASP A 6 -19.12 8.97 -3.11
C ASP A 6 -17.96 9.93 -2.85
N GLY A 7 -18.07 10.79 -1.82
CA GLY A 7 -16.95 11.62 -1.34
C GLY A 7 -15.82 10.78 -0.75
N LEU A 8 -16.14 9.89 0.20
CA LEU A 8 -15.18 8.98 0.83
C LEU A 8 -14.43 8.11 -0.19
N ARG A 9 -15.15 7.57 -1.19
CA ARG A 9 -14.54 6.74 -2.23
C ARG A 9 -13.51 7.51 -3.05
N LYS A 10 -13.80 8.75 -3.42
CA LYS A 10 -12.89 9.61 -4.21
C LYS A 10 -11.64 9.98 -3.42
N GLU A 11 -11.80 10.23 -2.12
CA GLU A 11 -10.69 10.60 -1.23
C GLU A 11 -9.74 9.43 -0.94
N ALA A 12 -10.24 8.19 -0.93
CA ALA A 12 -9.41 6.99 -0.75
C ALA A 12 -8.53 6.66 -1.97
N VAL A 13 -8.90 7.15 -3.18
CA VAL A 13 -8.27 6.75 -4.45
C VAL A 13 -6.76 6.94 -4.48
N PRO A 14 -6.18 8.10 -4.12
CA PRO A 14 -4.76 8.35 -4.34
C PRO A 14 -3.88 7.30 -3.68
N GLY A 15 -4.06 7.05 -2.38
CA GLY A 15 -3.24 6.09 -1.66
C GLY A 15 -3.58 4.65 -2.00
N ALA A 16 -4.86 4.33 -2.23
CA ALA A 16 -5.24 2.98 -2.65
C ALA A 16 -4.60 2.61 -3.99
N PHE A 17 -4.57 3.55 -4.94
CA PHE A 17 -3.92 3.37 -6.23
C PHE A 17 -2.42 3.13 -6.08
N VAL A 18 -1.71 3.93 -5.26
CA VAL A 18 -0.27 3.74 -5.04
C VAL A 18 0.02 2.34 -4.49
N GLY A 19 -0.74 1.88 -3.50
CA GLY A 19 -0.55 0.56 -2.90
C GLY A 19 -0.83 -0.59 -3.87
N LEU A 20 -1.92 -0.50 -4.65
CA LEU A 20 -2.25 -1.50 -5.66
C LEU A 20 -1.21 -1.55 -6.79
N ALA A 21 -0.75 -0.39 -7.25
CA ALA A 21 0.29 -0.29 -8.26
C ALA A 21 1.61 -0.91 -7.78
N ALA A 22 1.96 -0.73 -6.50
CA ALA A 22 3.14 -1.36 -5.92
C ALA A 22 3.05 -2.89 -5.90
N GLY A 23 1.89 -3.45 -5.57
CA GLY A 23 1.65 -4.90 -5.68
C GLY A 23 1.84 -5.41 -7.11
N LEU A 24 1.25 -4.71 -8.09
CA LEU A 24 1.41 -5.03 -9.51
C LEU A 24 2.88 -4.97 -9.95
N ILE A 25 3.62 -3.93 -9.55
CA ILE A 25 5.05 -3.80 -9.84
C ILE A 25 5.83 -4.95 -9.21
N ALA A 26 5.56 -5.29 -7.94
CA ALA A 26 6.24 -6.39 -7.26
C ALA A 26 5.99 -7.74 -7.95
N GLY A 27 4.75 -8.05 -8.33
CA GLY A 27 4.43 -9.24 -9.10
C GLY A 27 5.05 -9.25 -10.50
N GLY A 28 5.07 -8.10 -11.18
CA GLY A 28 5.74 -7.96 -12.47
C GLY A 28 7.25 -8.19 -12.39
N LEU A 29 7.90 -7.63 -11.37
CA LEU A 29 9.32 -7.86 -11.10
C LEU A 29 9.59 -9.33 -10.77
N ALA A 30 8.68 -9.99 -10.04
CA ALA A 30 8.78 -11.41 -9.76
C ALA A 30 8.79 -12.26 -11.03
N ALA A 31 7.84 -12.02 -11.92
CA ALA A 31 7.77 -12.70 -13.21
C ALA A 31 9.03 -12.42 -14.05
N LEU A 32 9.51 -11.17 -14.03
CA LEU A 32 10.71 -10.74 -14.75
C LEU A 32 11.98 -11.49 -14.30
N VAL A 33 12.12 -11.78 -13.00
CA VAL A 33 13.26 -12.55 -12.47
C VAL A 33 13.07 -14.07 -12.56
N GLY A 34 12.07 -14.54 -13.30
CA GLY A 34 11.86 -15.95 -13.59
C GLY A 34 11.08 -16.72 -12.53
N GLN A 35 10.39 -16.05 -11.59
CA GLN A 35 9.51 -16.75 -10.66
C GLN A 35 8.31 -17.36 -11.39
N PRO A 36 7.75 -18.48 -10.90
CA PRO A 36 6.55 -19.08 -11.47
C PRO A 36 5.39 -18.08 -11.53
N LEU A 37 4.55 -18.16 -12.57
CA LEU A 37 3.41 -17.25 -12.75
C LEU A 37 2.49 -17.21 -11.52
N GLY A 38 2.24 -18.37 -10.88
CA GLY A 38 1.46 -18.43 -9.63
C GLY A 38 2.08 -17.60 -8.50
N TRP A 39 3.42 -17.61 -8.38
CA TRP A 39 4.15 -16.81 -7.39
C TRP A 39 3.99 -15.30 -7.66
N ALA A 40 4.12 -14.90 -8.92
CA ALA A 40 3.95 -13.50 -9.34
C ALA A 40 2.51 -12.99 -9.13
N LEU A 41 1.51 -13.81 -9.44
CA LEU A 41 0.09 -13.47 -9.24
C LEU A 41 -0.26 -13.37 -7.75
N VAL A 42 0.17 -14.34 -6.94
CA VAL A 42 -0.04 -14.29 -5.48
C VAL A 42 0.67 -13.07 -4.91
N THR A 43 1.88 -12.75 -5.37
CA THR A 43 2.59 -11.54 -4.94
C THR A 43 1.82 -10.27 -5.25
N THR A 44 1.28 -10.17 -6.47
CA THR A 44 0.46 -9.03 -6.91
C THR A 44 -0.70 -8.77 -5.95
N VAL A 45 -1.46 -9.81 -5.63
CA VAL A 45 -2.68 -9.70 -4.84
C VAL A 45 -2.37 -9.58 -3.35
N ALA A 46 -1.54 -10.48 -2.81
CA ALA A 46 -1.27 -10.58 -1.38
C ALA A 46 -0.48 -9.39 -0.84
N LEU A 47 0.30 -8.71 -1.68
CA LEU A 47 0.97 -7.46 -1.31
C LEU A 47 0.15 -6.23 -1.70
N GLY A 48 -0.43 -6.23 -2.91
CA GLY A 48 -1.17 -5.09 -3.43
C GLY A 48 -2.43 -4.77 -2.63
N LEU A 49 -3.20 -5.79 -2.20
CA LEU A 49 -4.43 -5.56 -1.44
C LEU A 49 -4.18 -4.91 -0.07
N PRO A 50 -3.26 -5.42 0.79
CA PRO A 50 -2.95 -4.73 2.05
C PRO A 50 -2.38 -3.33 1.84
N LEU A 51 -1.43 -3.15 0.91
CA LEU A 51 -0.86 -1.82 0.64
C LEU A 51 -1.92 -0.84 0.13
N GLY A 52 -2.81 -1.30 -0.76
CA GLY A 52 -3.92 -0.50 -1.28
C GLY A 52 -4.92 -0.15 -0.18
N ALA A 53 -5.26 -1.09 0.71
CA ALA A 53 -6.14 -0.84 1.84
C ALA A 53 -5.55 0.20 2.79
N PHE A 54 -4.29 0.04 3.23
CA PHE A 54 -3.62 1.00 4.10
C PHE A 54 -3.43 2.35 3.42
N GLY A 55 -3.09 2.40 2.13
CA GLY A 55 -3.00 3.64 1.37
C GLY A 55 -4.35 4.38 1.27
N GLY A 56 -5.45 3.63 1.08
CA GLY A 56 -6.80 4.17 1.13
C GLY A 56 -7.12 4.79 2.49
N VAL A 57 -6.86 4.04 3.57
CA VAL A 57 -7.01 4.53 4.96
C VAL A 57 -6.18 5.79 5.20
N PHE A 58 -4.93 5.82 4.76
CA PHE A 58 -4.07 7.00 4.88
C PHE A 58 -4.71 8.22 4.21
N SER A 59 -5.23 8.06 2.99
CA SER A 59 -5.85 9.15 2.25
C SER A 59 -7.11 9.67 2.94
N LEU A 60 -7.90 8.77 3.53
CA LEU A 60 -9.06 9.15 4.34
C LEU A 60 -8.67 9.91 5.62
N LEU A 61 -7.58 9.50 6.29
CA LEU A 61 -7.08 10.20 7.47
C LEU A 61 -6.58 11.61 7.13
N VAL A 62 -5.94 11.79 5.97
CA VAL A 62 -5.55 13.12 5.48
C VAL A 62 -6.76 13.97 5.15
N ALA A 63 -7.76 13.41 4.44
CA ALA A 63 -8.98 14.13 4.09
C ALA A 63 -9.81 14.54 5.33
N ALA A 64 -9.83 13.69 6.37
CA ALA A 64 -10.45 13.97 7.65
C ALA A 64 -9.64 14.95 8.54
N GLY A 65 -8.49 15.45 8.07
CA GLY A 65 -7.63 16.36 8.82
C GLY A 65 -6.91 15.71 10.01
N ARG A 66 -6.90 14.38 10.10
CA ARG A 66 -6.24 13.62 11.19
C ARG A 66 -4.75 13.44 10.95
N LEU A 67 -4.31 13.46 9.69
CA LEU A 67 -2.91 13.48 9.31
C LEU A 67 -2.61 14.73 8.47
N PRO A 68 -1.52 15.45 8.75
CA PRO A 68 -1.15 16.61 7.96
C PRO A 68 -0.66 16.19 6.56
N ALA A 69 -1.16 16.84 5.52
CA ALA A 69 -0.65 16.69 4.16
C ALA A 69 0.80 17.21 4.04
N GLY A 70 1.60 16.61 3.16
CA GLY A 70 2.96 17.08 2.84
C GLY A 70 4.03 16.87 3.90
N ARG A 71 3.70 16.35 5.09
CA ARG A 71 4.68 16.13 6.14
C ARG A 71 5.15 14.67 6.15
N PHE A 72 6.46 14.49 5.99
CA PHE A 72 7.06 13.17 5.97
C PHE A 72 6.91 12.42 7.30
N ALA A 73 7.21 13.04 8.44
CA ALA A 73 7.27 12.32 9.73
C ALA A 73 5.97 11.57 10.08
N PRO A 74 4.75 12.14 9.93
CA PRO A 74 3.51 11.42 10.16
C PRO A 74 3.27 10.27 9.16
N VAL A 75 3.68 10.44 7.90
CA VAL A 75 3.60 9.39 6.87
C VAL A 75 4.55 8.24 7.21
N ALA A 76 5.76 8.57 7.65
CA ALA A 76 6.78 7.61 8.06
C ALA A 76 6.29 6.79 9.26
N LEU A 77 5.70 7.42 10.28
CA LEU A 77 5.13 6.74 11.44
C LEU A 77 3.95 5.83 11.08
N PHE A 78 3.07 6.28 10.18
CA PHE A 78 1.98 5.44 9.68
C PHE A 78 2.53 4.18 8.97
N TRP A 79 3.47 4.36 8.06
CA TRP A 79 4.03 3.26 7.28
C TRP A 79 5.00 2.37 8.05
N LEU A 80 5.60 2.86 9.14
CA LEU A 80 6.40 2.07 10.08
C LEU A 80 5.63 0.87 10.62
N VAL A 81 4.30 0.96 10.72
CA VAL A 81 3.43 -0.13 11.13
C VAL A 81 2.74 -0.78 9.94
N ALA A 82 2.13 0.01 9.05
CA ALA A 82 1.33 -0.51 7.96
C ALA A 82 2.15 -1.35 6.95
N PHE A 83 3.40 -0.97 6.68
CA PHE A 83 4.23 -1.66 5.69
C PHE A 83 4.71 -3.04 6.20
N PRO A 84 5.27 -3.17 7.42
CA PRO A 84 5.57 -4.50 7.98
C PRO A 84 4.35 -5.42 8.05
N LEU A 85 3.17 -4.90 8.41
CA LEU A 85 1.94 -5.68 8.43
C LEU A 85 1.55 -6.17 7.02
N ALA A 86 1.61 -5.30 6.01
CA ALA A 86 1.36 -5.69 4.62
C ALA A 86 2.35 -6.77 4.15
N ARG A 87 3.62 -6.65 4.51
CA ARG A 87 4.67 -7.63 4.19
C ARG A 87 4.47 -8.95 4.93
N LEU A 88 4.03 -8.91 6.18
CA LEU A 88 3.71 -10.12 6.96
C LEU A 88 2.52 -10.87 6.35
N VAL A 89 1.44 -10.16 6.00
CA VAL A 89 0.28 -10.75 5.31
C VAL A 89 0.71 -11.39 3.99
N HIS A 90 1.54 -10.70 3.22
CA HIS A 90 2.08 -11.22 1.97
C HIS A 90 2.89 -12.51 2.18
N GLU A 91 3.81 -12.53 3.14
CA GLU A 91 4.64 -13.71 3.45
C GLU A 91 3.78 -14.93 3.84
N ILE A 92 2.82 -14.73 4.76
CA ILE A 92 1.90 -15.78 5.20
C ILE A 92 1.07 -16.31 4.02
N THR A 93 0.54 -15.41 3.20
CA THR A 93 -0.29 -15.76 2.04
C THR A 93 0.52 -16.52 0.98
N LEU A 94 1.77 -16.12 0.77
CA LEU A 94 2.68 -16.80 -0.15
C LEU A 94 2.95 -18.23 0.32
N GLY A 95 3.25 -18.42 1.61
CA GLY A 95 3.42 -19.74 2.22
C GLY A 95 2.18 -20.62 2.05
N LEU A 96 1.00 -20.07 2.39
CA LEU A 96 -0.27 -20.77 2.23
C LEU A 96 -0.56 -21.15 0.77
N ALA A 97 -0.41 -20.21 -0.16
CA ALA A 97 -0.78 -20.41 -1.56
C ALA A 97 0.16 -21.39 -2.29
N LEU A 98 1.44 -21.43 -1.92
CA LEU A 98 2.43 -22.24 -2.62
C LEU A 98 2.69 -23.60 -1.96
N THR A 99 2.55 -23.69 -0.63
CA THR A 99 2.87 -24.91 0.11
C THR A 99 1.68 -25.51 0.83
N GLY A 100 0.53 -24.83 0.86
CA GLY A 100 -0.65 -25.23 1.62
C GLY A 100 -0.49 -25.08 3.14
N GLN A 101 0.62 -24.50 3.61
CA GLN A 101 0.92 -24.40 5.04
C GLN A 101 0.94 -22.95 5.51
N PHE A 102 0.31 -22.72 6.67
CA PHE A 102 0.46 -21.47 7.38
C PHE A 102 1.88 -21.37 7.93
N ARG A 103 2.66 -20.40 7.43
CA ARG A 103 4.05 -20.18 7.85
C ARG A 103 4.27 -18.70 8.14
N VAL A 104 4.87 -18.44 9.29
CA VAL A 104 5.33 -17.11 9.73
C VAL A 104 6.86 -17.09 9.56
N PRO A 105 7.49 -15.92 9.32
CA PRO A 105 8.94 -15.81 9.35
C PRO A 105 9.55 -16.49 10.57
N ALA A 106 10.61 -17.28 10.38
CA ALA A 106 11.29 -17.99 11.46
C ALA A 106 11.83 -17.03 12.53
N ASP A 107 12.31 -15.86 12.10
CA ASP A 107 12.62 -14.72 12.97
C ASP A 107 11.64 -13.57 12.69
N LEU A 108 10.51 -13.60 13.40
CA LEU A 108 9.46 -12.59 13.25
C LEU A 108 9.94 -11.20 13.67
N ALA A 109 10.74 -11.11 14.74
CA ALA A 109 11.23 -9.83 15.25
C ALA A 109 12.21 -9.18 14.26
N GLY A 110 13.19 -9.95 13.77
CA GLY A 110 14.13 -9.47 12.74
C GLY A 110 13.43 -9.13 11.43
N PHE A 111 12.43 -9.91 11.02
CA PHE A 111 11.59 -9.59 9.87
C PHE A 111 10.90 -8.24 10.04
N LEU A 112 10.17 -8.02 11.14
CA LEU A 112 9.43 -6.78 11.39
C LEU A 112 10.38 -5.58 11.51
N ALA A 113 11.53 -5.74 12.17
CA ALA A 113 12.55 -4.69 12.26
C ALA A 113 13.09 -4.30 10.88
N TYR A 114 13.45 -5.28 10.06
CA TYR A 114 13.91 -5.05 8.70
C TYR A 114 12.85 -4.36 7.84
N GLN A 115 11.60 -4.85 7.85
CA GLN A 115 10.51 -4.21 7.13
C GLN A 115 10.24 -2.79 7.65
N GLY A 116 10.43 -2.54 8.95
CA GLY A 116 10.33 -1.22 9.55
C GLY A 116 11.34 -0.24 8.96
N ILE A 117 12.59 -0.66 8.79
CA ILE A 117 13.63 0.15 8.14
C ILE A 117 13.28 0.41 6.66
N VAL A 118 12.88 -0.64 5.94
CA VAL A 118 12.50 -0.54 4.52
C VAL A 118 11.27 0.36 4.32
N SER A 119 10.36 0.41 5.31
CA SER A 119 9.15 1.22 5.27
C SER A 119 9.41 2.71 5.06
N LEU A 120 10.58 3.22 5.48
CA LEU A 120 10.95 4.63 5.29
C LEU A 120 11.14 4.95 3.81
N GLY A 121 11.81 4.09 3.06
CA GLY A 121 11.97 4.23 1.61
C GLY A 121 10.61 4.17 0.90
N TRP A 122 9.75 3.24 1.32
CA TRP A 122 8.36 3.18 0.85
C TRP A 122 7.58 4.46 1.17
N ALA A 123 7.67 4.98 2.40
CA ALA A 123 6.95 6.15 2.85
C ALA A 123 7.29 7.40 2.02
N ILE A 124 8.57 7.58 1.63
CA ILE A 124 9.00 8.68 0.76
C ILE A 124 8.33 8.58 -0.60
N GLY A 125 8.46 7.42 -1.26
CA GLY A 125 7.88 7.20 -2.59
C GLY A 125 6.35 7.29 -2.57
N PHE A 126 5.73 6.73 -1.53
CA PHE A 126 4.29 6.78 -1.32
C PHE A 126 3.81 8.22 -1.16
N LEU A 127 4.42 9.01 -0.26
CA LEU A 127 4.04 10.41 -0.04
C LEU A 127 4.07 11.19 -1.35
N TRP A 128 5.19 11.10 -2.07
CA TRP A 128 5.36 11.83 -3.32
C TRP A 128 4.31 11.45 -4.38
N LEU A 129 4.04 10.16 -4.56
CA LEU A 129 3.09 9.72 -5.59
C LEU A 129 1.65 10.02 -5.17
N HIS A 130 1.33 9.82 -3.89
CA HIS A 130 0.04 10.16 -3.29
C HIS A 130 -0.31 11.62 -3.53
N GLU A 131 0.60 12.53 -3.23
CA GLU A 131 0.35 13.97 -3.39
C GLU A 131 0.18 14.37 -4.85
N ARG A 132 0.99 13.81 -5.76
CA ARG A 132 0.85 14.06 -7.19
C ARG A 132 -0.49 13.60 -7.74
N ILE A 133 -0.96 12.43 -7.31
CA ILE A 133 -2.26 11.91 -7.73
C ILE A 133 -3.38 12.76 -7.12
N ALA A 134 -3.31 13.05 -5.82
CA ALA A 134 -4.30 13.87 -5.12
C ALA A 134 -4.46 15.26 -5.77
N LEU A 135 -3.34 15.91 -6.10
CA LEU A 135 -3.34 17.19 -6.81
C LEU A 135 -4.00 17.08 -8.18
N ARG A 136 -3.62 16.08 -8.99
CA ARG A 136 -4.21 15.86 -10.32
C ARG A 136 -5.71 15.63 -10.27
N LEU A 137 -6.19 14.85 -9.31
CA LEU A 137 -7.62 14.61 -9.13
C LEU A 137 -8.38 15.88 -8.73
N ARG A 138 -7.79 16.73 -7.88
CA ARG A 138 -8.39 18.02 -7.48
C ARG A 138 -8.48 18.98 -8.67
N VAL A 139 -7.39 19.14 -9.44
CA VAL A 139 -7.36 20.00 -10.64
C VAL A 139 -8.40 19.53 -11.67
N ARG A 140 -8.54 18.22 -11.86
CA ARG A 140 -9.54 17.67 -12.77
C ARG A 140 -10.98 17.94 -12.30
N ALA A 141 -11.23 17.88 -11.00
CA ALA A 141 -12.56 18.15 -10.43
C ALA A 141 -12.96 19.62 -10.53
N THR A 142 -12.00 20.56 -10.49
CA THR A 142 -12.26 21.99 -10.70
C THR A 142 -12.48 22.34 -12.17
N ALA A 143 -11.82 21.65 -13.09
CA ALA A 143 -11.97 21.89 -14.54
C ALA A 143 -13.29 21.33 -15.12
N SER A 144 -13.97 20.43 -14.40
CA SER A 144 -15.26 19.85 -14.80
C SER A 144 -16.48 20.55 -14.19
N ARG A 145 -16.29 21.69 -13.54
CA ARG A 145 -17.35 22.55 -13.00
C ARG A 145 -17.45 23.82 -13.82
#